data_AF-A0A9W7I0D1-F1
#
_entry.id   AF-A0A9W7I0D1-F1
#
_cell.length_a   1.000
_cell.length_b   1.000
_cell.length_c   1.000
_cell.angle_alpha   90.00
_cell.angle_beta   90.00
_cell.angle_gamma   90.00
#
_symmetry.space_group_name_H-M   'P 1'
#
loop_
_entity.id
_entity.type
_entity.pdbx_description
1 polymer ?
#
loop_
_entity_poly.entity_id
_entity_poly.type
_entity_poly.pdbx_seq_one_letter_code
_entity_poly.pdbx_strand_id
1 'polypeptide(L)'
;MELNCKALYIIFCAFSPNIYKKMFSCEDVEEVWDKLEVTYEGTNEVKETKIGLFNLEYENFKMGPDEDIKRMFDRFSTIFNQLKCFGEEISEDKLIRKVIYSLSESCDSKKTAIIEAKDLKKLKLDKVIRSLLTNEMMSLPLKKEKEKKIKKQGIDVNVIALKSSKCNHVDTSEDGD
;
A
#
# COMPACT_ATOMS: atom_id res chain seq x y z
N MET A 1 -5.28 27.01 43.20
CA MET A 1 -6.33 26.04 43.60
C MET A 1 -7.68 26.39 42.97
N GLU A 2 -8.21 27.62 43.15
CA GLU A 2 -9.54 28.00 42.60
C GLU A 2 -9.68 27.84 41.07
N LEU A 3 -8.63 28.16 40.30
CA LEU A 3 -8.63 27.99 38.84
C LEU A 3 -8.70 26.51 38.42
N ASN A 4 -8.02 25.62 39.15
CA ASN A 4 -8.03 24.18 38.90
C ASN A 4 -9.44 23.59 39.10
N CYS A 5 -10.10 23.94 40.21
CA CYS A 5 -11.47 23.50 40.49
C CYS A 5 -12.46 23.98 39.41
N LYS A 6 -12.34 25.24 38.97
CA LYS A 6 -13.17 25.78 37.88
C LYS A 6 -12.93 25.05 36.56
N ALA A 7 -11.67 24.81 36.22
CA ALA A 7 -11.30 24.09 35.00
C ALA A 7 -11.78 22.63 35.01
N LEU A 8 -11.60 21.90 36.12
CA LEU A 8 -12.13 20.55 36.30
C LEU A 8 -13.65 20.50 36.12
N TYR A 9 -14.38 21.45 36.71
CA TYR A 9 -15.83 21.53 36.56
C TYR A 9 -16.24 21.66 35.08
N ILE A 10 -15.58 22.57 34.35
CA ILE A 10 -15.86 22.78 32.92
C ILE A 10 -15.56 21.51 32.11
N ILE A 11 -14.40 20.88 32.36
CA ILE A 11 -13.98 19.65 31.66
C ILE A 11 -14.97 18.52 31.93
N PHE A 12 -15.34 18.30 33.19
CA PHE A 12 -16.28 17.25 33.57
C PHE A 12 -17.69 17.47 33.02
N CYS A 13 -18.14 18.72 32.87
CA CYS A 13 -19.41 19.03 32.20
C CYS A 13 -19.38 18.71 30.69
N ALA A 14 -18.20 18.78 30.05
CA ALA A 14 -18.04 18.44 28.64
C ALA A 14 -17.97 16.93 28.38
N PHE A 15 -17.71 16.12 29.41
CA PHE A 15 -17.57 14.68 29.28
C PHE A 15 -18.92 13.98 29.13
N SER A 16 -18.96 13.00 28.22
CA SER A 16 -20.03 12.01 28.23
C SER A 16 -19.96 11.17 29.53
N PRO A 17 -21.07 10.57 29.98
CA PRO A 17 -21.09 9.77 31.22
C PRO A 17 -19.99 8.69 31.27
N ASN A 18 -19.64 8.12 30.11
CA ASN A 18 -18.59 7.11 29.99
C ASN A 18 -17.18 7.67 30.26
N ILE A 19 -16.88 8.88 29.78
CA ILE A 19 -15.59 9.54 29.99
C ILE A 19 -15.52 10.04 31.43
N TYR A 20 -16.59 10.67 31.92
CA TYR A 20 -16.67 11.15 33.30
C TYR A 20 -16.39 10.04 34.32
N LYS A 21 -17.02 8.86 34.17
CA LYS A 21 -16.79 7.73 35.08
C LYS A 21 -15.33 7.27 35.12
N LYS A 22 -14.59 7.41 34.03
CA LYS A 22 -13.16 7.04 33.96
C LYS A 22 -12.24 8.10 34.61
N MET A 23 -12.64 9.38 34.55
CA MET A 23 -11.81 10.52 34.93
C MET A 23 -12.19 11.18 36.26
N PHE A 24 -13.34 10.83 36.85
CA PHE A 24 -13.82 11.42 38.11
C PHE A 24 -12.85 11.27 39.28
N SER A 25 -11.99 10.25 39.27
CA SER A 25 -11.03 10.02 40.35
C SER A 25 -9.84 10.99 40.34
N CYS A 26 -9.67 11.79 39.29
CA CYS A 26 -8.51 12.67 39.13
C CYS A 26 -8.68 13.96 39.93
N GLU A 27 -7.62 14.41 40.61
CA GLU A 27 -7.66 15.51 41.57
C GLU A 27 -7.33 16.88 40.94
N ASP A 28 -6.67 16.89 39.78
CA ASP A 28 -6.34 18.09 39.03
C ASP A 28 -6.45 17.92 37.51
N VAL A 29 -6.40 19.05 36.80
CA VAL A 29 -6.56 19.10 35.35
C VAL A 29 -5.44 18.38 34.62
N GLU A 30 -4.22 18.40 35.17
CA GLU A 30 -3.06 17.74 34.58
C GLU A 30 -3.27 16.22 34.59
N GLU A 31 -3.71 15.66 35.72
CA GLU A 31 -4.02 14.23 35.83
C GLU A 31 -5.18 13.82 34.90
N VAL A 32 -6.22 14.66 34.76
CA VAL A 32 -7.30 14.39 33.80
C VAL A 32 -6.77 14.36 32.36
N TRP A 33 -5.87 15.28 32.01
CA TRP A 33 -5.28 15.36 30.68
C TRP A 33 -4.38 14.16 30.39
N ASP A 34 -3.47 13.83 31.30
CA ASP A 34 -2.57 12.69 31.17
C ASP A 34 -3.35 11.37 31.04
N LYS A 35 -4.42 11.22 31.84
CA LYS A 35 -5.26 10.02 31.79
C LYS A 35 -6.09 9.95 30.51
N LEU A 36 -6.55 11.09 29.97
CA LEU A 36 -7.19 11.16 28.66
C LEU A 36 -6.21 10.74 27.57
N GLU A 37 -5.01 11.30 27.55
CA GLU A 37 -3.97 10.98 26.58
C GLU A 37 -3.67 9.48 26.57
N VAL A 38 -3.39 8.90 27.74
CA VAL A 38 -3.12 7.47 27.88
C VAL A 38 -4.31 6.60 27.48
N THR A 39 -5.54 7.01 27.79
CA THR A 39 -6.75 6.22 27.49
C THR A 39 -7.08 6.20 26.00
N TYR A 40 -6.87 7.31 25.29
CA TYR A 40 -7.35 7.49 23.91
C TYR A 40 -6.25 7.40 22.86
N GLU A 41 -5.07 7.91 23.15
CA GLU A 41 -3.93 7.86 22.22
C GLU A 41 -3.03 6.64 22.52
N GLY A 42 -3.02 6.20 23.78
CA GLY A 42 -2.14 5.17 24.32
C GLY A 42 -0.96 5.78 25.06
N THR A 43 -0.15 4.94 25.71
CA THR A 43 1.12 5.39 26.29
C THR A 43 2.09 5.83 25.19
N ASN A 44 3.13 6.59 25.56
CA ASN A 44 4.21 6.96 24.64
C ASN A 44 4.83 5.73 23.95
N GLU A 45 4.99 4.61 24.68
CA GLU A 45 5.48 3.35 24.11
C GLU A 45 4.56 2.80 23.00
N VAL A 46 3.25 2.89 23.19
CA VAL A 46 2.26 2.48 22.18
C VAL A 46 2.30 3.42 20.98
N LYS A 47 2.48 4.73 21.19
CA LYS A 47 2.64 5.72 20.12
C LYS A 47 3.89 5.41 19.28
N GLU A 48 5.05 5.25 19.91
CA GLU A 48 6.32 4.91 19.25
C GLU A 48 6.21 3.58 18.48
N THR A 49 5.55 2.58 19.05
CA THR A 49 5.30 1.30 18.37
C THR A 49 4.44 1.46 17.12
N LYS A 50 3.38 2.28 17.18
CA LYS A 50 2.53 2.58 16.02
C LYS A 50 3.30 3.32 14.92
N ILE A 51 4.10 4.32 15.30
CA ILE A 51 4.98 5.06 14.36
C ILE A 51 5.95 4.09 13.68
N GLY A 52 6.61 3.22 14.44
CA GLY A 52 7.52 2.20 13.92
C GLY A 52 6.83 1.25 12.92
N LEU A 53 5.60 0.83 13.21
CA LEU A 53 4.83 -0.03 12.31
C LEU A 53 4.46 0.70 11.01
N PHE A 54 3.99 1.94 11.09
CA PHE A 54 3.66 2.73 9.89
C PHE A 54 4.91 3.06 9.07
N ASN A 55 6.04 3.33 9.71
CA ASN A 55 7.32 3.53 9.03
C ASN A 55 7.76 2.26 8.30
N LEU A 56 7.60 1.09 8.92
CA LEU A 56 7.89 -0.20 8.27
C LEU A 56 6.95 -0.45 7.07
N GLU A 57 5.66 -0.17 7.23
CA GLU A 57 4.67 -0.32 6.15
C GLU A 57 4.98 0.64 5.00
N TYR A 58 5.30 1.90 5.31
CA TYR A 58 5.74 2.89 4.34
C TYR A 58 7.01 2.40 3.63
N GLU A 59 8.04 1.97 4.36
CA GLU A 59 9.30 1.56 3.73
C GLU A 59 9.14 0.34 2.82
N ASN A 60 8.33 -0.62 3.21
CA ASN A 60 8.04 -1.81 2.41
C ASN A 60 6.91 -1.61 1.39
N PHE A 61 6.35 -0.41 1.27
CA PHE A 61 5.19 -0.16 0.44
C PHE A 61 5.46 -0.48 -1.03
N LYS A 62 4.66 -1.40 -1.59
CA LYS A 62 4.68 -1.82 -2.99
C LYS A 62 3.26 -2.06 -3.48
N MET A 63 3.05 -1.79 -4.77
CA MET A 63 1.83 -2.12 -5.48
C MET A 63 1.65 -3.65 -5.52
N GLY A 64 0.45 -4.12 -5.19
CA GLY A 64 0.10 -5.54 -5.28
C GLY A 64 0.00 -6.05 -6.72
N PRO A 65 0.04 -7.38 -6.94
CA PRO A 65 0.05 -7.98 -8.27
C PRO A 65 -1.20 -7.68 -9.11
N ASP A 66 -2.38 -7.61 -8.47
CA ASP A 66 -3.68 -7.34 -9.10
C ASP A 66 -4.29 -6.01 -8.64
N GLU A 67 -3.47 -5.16 -8.02
CA GLU A 67 -3.89 -3.85 -7.55
C GLU A 67 -3.88 -2.85 -8.71
N ASP A 68 -4.89 -1.98 -8.79
CA ASP A 68 -4.89 -0.84 -9.72
C ASP A 68 -4.21 0.38 -9.10
N ILE A 69 -3.78 1.35 -9.91
CA ILE A 69 -3.03 2.52 -9.41
C ILE A 69 -3.84 3.32 -8.40
N LYS A 70 -5.17 3.39 -8.56
CA LYS A 70 -6.04 4.11 -7.64
C LYS A 70 -6.04 3.46 -6.25
N ARG A 71 -6.26 2.15 -6.18
CA ARG A 71 -6.26 1.38 -4.92
C ARG A 71 -4.92 1.44 -4.23
N MET A 72 -3.83 1.33 -4.98
CA MET A 72 -2.48 1.50 -4.45
C MET A 72 -2.31 2.89 -3.83
N PHE A 73 -2.73 3.95 -4.52
CA PHE A 73 -2.61 5.31 -3.99
C PHE A 73 -3.52 5.57 -2.77
N ASP A 74 -4.71 5.00 -2.72
CA ASP A 74 -5.61 5.12 -1.56
C ASP A 74 -4.97 4.51 -0.29
N ARG A 75 -4.29 3.35 -0.43
CA ARG A 75 -3.50 2.75 0.66
C ARG A 75 -2.30 3.59 1.05
N PHE A 76 -1.53 4.05 0.06
CA PHE A 76 -0.38 4.92 0.29
C PHE A 76 -0.78 6.18 1.08
N SER A 77 -1.89 6.82 0.69
CA SER A 77 -2.42 8.01 1.35
C SER A 77 -2.83 7.72 2.79
N THR A 78 -3.38 6.53 3.05
CA THR A 78 -3.73 6.12 4.41
C THR A 78 -2.49 6.05 5.30
N ILE A 79 -1.43 5.37 4.85
CA ILE A 79 -0.16 5.26 5.59
C ILE A 79 0.46 6.65 5.81
N PHE A 80 0.56 7.45 4.74
CA PHE A 80 1.13 8.79 4.79
C PHE A 80 0.37 9.70 5.76
N ASN A 81 -0.96 9.67 5.74
CA ASN A 81 -1.78 10.49 6.64
C ASN A 81 -1.59 10.06 8.10
N GLN A 82 -1.44 8.76 8.38
CA GLN A 82 -1.14 8.28 9.73
C GLN A 82 0.21 8.82 10.21
N LEU A 83 1.27 8.65 9.42
CA LEU A 83 2.60 9.19 9.74
C LEU A 83 2.55 10.71 10.01
N LYS A 84 1.85 11.46 9.16
CA LYS A 84 1.66 12.90 9.33
C LYS A 84 0.91 13.25 10.61
N CYS A 85 -0.12 12.48 10.99
CA CYS A 85 -0.84 12.68 12.25
C CYS A 85 0.06 12.49 13.48
N PHE A 86 1.09 11.65 13.38
CA PHE A 86 2.11 11.48 14.43
C PHE A 86 3.27 12.49 14.34
N GLY A 87 3.19 13.48 13.45
CA GLY A 87 4.18 14.55 13.34
C GLY A 87 5.35 14.27 12.40
N GLU A 88 5.31 13.18 11.62
CA GLU A 88 6.36 12.88 10.64
C GLU A 88 6.30 13.86 9.44
N GLU A 89 7.43 14.53 9.18
CA GLU A 89 7.58 15.44 8.04
C GLU A 89 8.25 14.73 6.86
N ILE A 90 7.45 14.32 5.88
CA ILE A 90 7.93 13.71 4.64
C ILE A 90 7.84 14.74 3.51
N SER A 91 8.98 15.07 2.90
CA SER A 91 9.04 16.01 1.79
C SER A 91 8.26 15.50 0.57
N GLU A 92 7.70 16.42 -0.22
CA GLU A 92 6.91 16.08 -1.40
C GLU A 92 7.73 15.26 -2.42
N ASP A 93 9.04 15.54 -2.56
CA ASP A 93 9.93 14.77 -3.43
C ASP A 93 10.08 13.31 -2.96
N LYS A 94 10.15 13.07 -1.64
CA LYS A 94 10.22 11.72 -1.07
C LYS A 94 8.93 10.95 -1.34
N LEU A 95 7.78 11.60 -1.18
CA LEU A 95 6.47 10.98 -1.48
C LEU A 95 6.35 10.60 -2.95
N ILE A 96 6.74 11.52 -3.84
CA ILE A 96 6.70 11.27 -5.29
C ILE A 96 7.60 10.11 -5.67
N ARG A 97 8.85 10.11 -5.18
CA ARG A 97 9.78 8.99 -5.39
C ARG A 97 9.19 7.70 -4.88
N LYS A 98 8.62 7.72 -3.66
CA LYS A 98 8.04 6.53 -3.05
C LYS A 98 6.96 5.93 -3.92
N VAL A 99 5.97 6.73 -4.32
CA VAL A 99 4.90 6.26 -5.22
C VAL A 99 5.46 5.70 -6.54
N ILE A 100 6.41 6.40 -7.18
CA ILE A 100 6.99 5.96 -8.46
C ILE A 100 7.72 4.62 -8.30
N TYR A 101 8.54 4.46 -7.25
CA TYR A 101 9.28 3.22 -7.01
C TYR A 101 8.42 2.08 -6.44
N SER A 102 7.22 2.38 -5.96
CA SER A 102 6.25 1.39 -5.50
C SER A 102 5.36 0.83 -6.60
N LEU A 103 5.28 1.48 -7.77
CA LEU A 103 4.54 0.95 -8.93
C LEU A 103 5.08 -0.42 -9.39
N SER A 104 4.21 -1.22 -9.99
CA SER A 104 4.55 -2.52 -10.59
C SER A 104 5.61 -2.41 -11.71
N GLU A 105 6.30 -3.52 -12.01
CA GLU A 105 7.25 -3.63 -13.13
C GLU A 105 6.60 -3.34 -14.49
N SER A 106 5.32 -3.67 -14.64
CA SER A 106 4.53 -3.35 -15.84
C SER A 106 4.39 -1.84 -16.10
N CYS A 107 4.83 -0.98 -15.17
CA CYS A 107 4.88 0.46 -15.31
C CYS A 107 6.29 1.02 -15.52
N ASP A 108 7.34 0.20 -15.67
CA ASP A 108 8.74 0.67 -15.69
C ASP A 108 9.05 1.69 -16.77
N SER A 109 8.56 1.49 -18.00
CA SER A 109 8.73 2.46 -19.09
C SER A 109 8.16 3.84 -18.74
N LYS A 110 7.09 3.89 -17.93
CA LYS A 110 6.46 5.14 -17.48
C LYS A 110 7.21 5.74 -16.29
N LYS A 111 7.72 4.90 -15.38
CA LYS A 111 8.59 5.36 -14.28
C LYS A 111 9.77 6.12 -14.87
N THR A 112 10.46 5.52 -15.84
CA THR A 112 11.61 6.13 -16.54
C THR A 112 11.22 7.44 -17.20
N ALA A 113 10.14 7.47 -17.99
CA ALA A 113 9.70 8.69 -18.65
C ALA A 113 9.35 9.82 -17.66
N ILE A 114 8.74 9.52 -16.51
CA ILE A 114 8.44 10.52 -15.48
C ILE A 114 9.72 11.05 -14.83
N ILE A 115 10.66 10.16 -14.53
CA ILE A 115 11.94 10.51 -13.89
C ILE A 115 12.80 11.36 -14.84
N GLU A 116 12.83 11.04 -16.13
CA GLU A 116 13.63 11.75 -17.14
C GLU A 116 13.03 13.10 -17.54
N ALA A 117 11.70 13.18 -17.66
CA ALA A 117 11.05 14.38 -18.19
C ALA A 117 10.87 15.52 -17.17
N LYS A 118 11.05 15.26 -15.87
CA LYS A 118 10.62 16.19 -14.81
C LYS A 118 11.64 16.32 -13.68
N ASP A 119 11.90 17.56 -13.30
CA ASP A 119 12.58 17.86 -12.04
C ASP A 119 11.65 17.51 -10.87
N LEU A 120 11.94 16.41 -10.18
CA LEU A 120 11.13 15.89 -9.07
C LEU A 120 10.99 16.88 -7.92
N LYS A 121 11.92 17.84 -7.77
CA LYS A 121 11.85 18.88 -6.71
C LYS A 121 10.83 19.98 -7.00
N LYS A 122 10.40 20.13 -8.26
CA LYS A 122 9.40 21.13 -8.69
C LYS A 122 8.04 20.51 -8.96
N LEU A 123 7.95 19.19 -8.76
CA LEU A 123 6.78 18.42 -9.13
C LEU A 123 5.88 18.25 -7.91
N LYS A 124 4.57 18.34 -8.13
CA LYS A 124 3.57 18.06 -7.11
C LYS A 124 3.06 16.63 -7.21
N LEU A 125 2.78 16.03 -6.06
CA LEU A 125 2.32 14.65 -5.98
C LEU A 125 1.02 14.46 -6.76
N ASP A 126 0.07 15.39 -6.62
CA ASP A 126 -1.22 15.36 -7.31
C ASP A 126 -1.09 15.26 -8.84
N LYS A 127 -0.13 15.98 -9.42
CA LYS A 127 0.15 15.97 -10.86
C LYS A 127 0.71 14.63 -11.32
N VAL A 128 1.54 13.97 -10.49
CA VAL A 128 2.06 12.63 -10.76
C VAL A 128 0.92 11.62 -10.77
N ILE A 129 0.08 11.63 -9.73
CA ILE A 129 -1.04 10.70 -9.60
C ILE A 129 -2.03 10.86 -10.75
N ARG A 130 -2.41 12.10 -11.09
CA ARG A 130 -3.30 12.38 -12.23
C ARG A 130 -2.72 11.84 -13.54
N SER A 131 -1.42 12.03 -13.77
CA SER A 131 -0.73 11.50 -14.96
C SER A 131 -0.74 9.98 -15.01
N LEU A 132 -0.49 9.31 -13.88
CA LEU A 132 -0.48 7.86 -13.77
C LEU A 132 -1.89 7.26 -14.00
N LEU A 133 -2.91 7.83 -13.37
CA LEU A 133 -4.32 7.42 -13.52
C LEU A 133 -4.83 7.61 -14.95
N THR A 134 -4.53 8.76 -15.56
CA THR A 134 -4.92 9.05 -16.96
C THR A 134 -4.33 8.01 -17.91
N ASN A 135 -3.05 7.68 -17.70
CA ASN A 135 -2.39 6.68 -18.50
C ASN A 135 -2.97 5.27 -18.27
N GLU A 136 -3.31 4.90 -17.03
CA GLU A 136 -3.97 3.62 -16.74
C GLU A 136 -5.29 3.50 -17.52
N MET A 137 -6.12 4.54 -17.45
CA MET A 137 -7.40 4.62 -18.16
C MET A 137 -7.24 4.48 -19.68
N MET A 138 -6.25 5.16 -20.27
CA MET A 138 -5.94 5.07 -21.71
C MET A 138 -5.39 3.70 -22.13
N SER A 139 -4.82 2.93 -21.20
CA SER A 139 -4.27 1.58 -21.47
C SER A 139 -5.31 0.44 -21.37
N LEU A 140 -6.48 0.70 -20.76
CA LEU A 140 -7.55 -0.29 -20.61
C LEU A 140 -8.09 -0.87 -21.94
N PRO A 141 -8.29 -0.08 -23.02
CA PRO A 141 -8.72 -0.61 -24.32
C PRO A 141 -7.69 -1.60 -24.90
N LEU A 142 -6.40 -1.29 -24.76
CA LEU A 142 -5.30 -2.11 -25.28
C LEU A 142 -5.14 -3.43 -24.52
N LYS A 143 -5.38 -3.44 -23.20
CA LYS A 143 -5.36 -4.68 -22.39
C LYS A 143 -6.49 -5.64 -22.79
N LYS A 144 -7.71 -5.13 -23.00
CA LYS A 144 -8.86 -5.93 -23.46
C LYS A 144 -8.65 -6.56 -24.85
N GLU A 145 -7.95 -5.87 -25.74
CA GLU A 145 -7.61 -6.43 -27.06
C GLU A 145 -6.54 -7.52 -26.99
N LYS A 146 -5.53 -7.37 -26.14
CA LYS A 146 -4.51 -8.41 -25.92
C LYS A 146 -5.10 -9.68 -25.30
N GLU A 147 -5.97 -9.55 -24.30
CA GLU A 147 -6.68 -10.69 -23.70
C GLU A 147 -7.58 -11.42 -24.71
N LYS A 148 -8.27 -10.68 -25.59
CA LYS A 148 -9.07 -11.26 -26.67
C LYS A 148 -8.22 -11.98 -27.72
N LYS A 149 -7.01 -11.49 -28.02
CA LYS A 149 -6.08 -12.15 -28.93
C LYS A 149 -5.48 -13.42 -28.33
N ILE A 150 -5.10 -13.40 -27.05
CA ILE A 150 -4.59 -14.59 -26.33
C ILE A 150 -5.66 -15.68 -26.27
N LYS A 151 -6.93 -15.34 -25.98
CA LYS A 151 -8.05 -16.30 -25.99
C LYS A 151 -8.38 -16.85 -27.39
N LYS A 152 -8.08 -16.11 -28.46
CA LYS A 152 -8.25 -16.57 -29.85
C LYS A 152 -7.08 -17.43 -30.35
N GLN A 153 -5.93 -17.38 -29.68
CA GLN A 153 -4.70 -18.07 -30.09
C GLN A 153 -4.45 -19.37 -29.29
N GLY A 154 -5.36 -19.74 -28.39
CA GLY A 154 -5.44 -21.09 -27.82
C GLY A 154 -5.87 -22.10 -28.89
N ILE A 155 -4.92 -22.52 -29.72
CA ILE A 155 -5.05 -23.63 -30.64
C ILE A 155 -5.02 -24.93 -29.82
N ASP A 156 -6.02 -25.76 -30.09
CA ASP A 156 -6.31 -27.10 -29.55
C ASP A 156 -5.05 -27.92 -29.19
N VAL A 157 -4.87 -28.22 -27.90
CA VAL A 157 -3.94 -29.27 -27.46
C VAL A 157 -4.76 -30.56 -27.35
N ASN A 158 -5.14 -31.11 -28.50
CA ASN A 158 -5.66 -32.46 -28.61
C ASN A 158 -5.30 -33.01 -29.98
N VAL A 159 -4.91 -34.30 -30.02
CA VAL A 159 -4.20 -34.99 -31.11
C VAL A 159 -2.70 -34.62 -31.08
N ILE A 160 -1.83 -35.39 -30.44
CA ILE A 160 -1.40 -36.72 -30.91
C ILE A 160 -1.43 -37.71 -29.74
N ALA A 161 -2.51 -38.50 -29.69
CA ALA A 161 -2.49 -39.76 -28.97
C ALA A 161 -1.56 -40.73 -29.72
N LEU A 162 -0.40 -41.04 -29.14
CA LEU A 162 0.44 -42.16 -29.58
C LEU A 162 -0.33 -43.47 -29.33
N LYS A 163 -1.16 -43.87 -30.30
CA LYS A 163 -1.66 -45.24 -30.39
C LYS A 163 -0.55 -46.11 -30.96
N SER A 164 -0.13 -47.06 -30.12
CA SER A 164 0.67 -48.23 -30.42
C SER A 164 0.32 -48.92 -31.74
N SER A 165 1.33 -49.41 -32.46
CA SER A 165 1.25 -50.70 -33.16
C SER A 165 2.64 -51.32 -33.36
N LYS A 166 2.68 -52.63 -33.13
CA LYS A 166 3.81 -53.57 -32.99
C LYS A 166 4.22 -54.19 -34.33
N CYS A 167 5.35 -54.92 -34.27
CA CYS A 167 5.84 -56.00 -35.17
C CYS A 167 6.72 -55.55 -36.36
N ASN A 168 7.81 -56.22 -36.74
CA ASN A 168 8.54 -57.37 -36.20
C ASN A 168 9.98 -57.37 -36.79
N HIS A 169 10.95 -57.75 -35.96
CA HIS A 169 11.99 -58.78 -36.19
C HIS A 169 12.51 -59.03 -37.62
N VAL A 170 13.83 -58.86 -37.83
CA VAL A 170 14.72 -59.85 -38.48
C VAL A 170 16.13 -59.71 -37.86
N ASP A 171 16.60 -60.83 -37.29
CA ASP A 171 17.96 -61.11 -36.82
C ASP A 171 19.01 -61.06 -37.93
N THR A 172 20.28 -60.88 -37.55
CA THR A 172 21.39 -61.87 -37.69
C THR A 172 22.70 -61.13 -37.39
N SER A 173 23.43 -61.48 -36.31
CA SER A 173 24.56 -62.45 -36.27
C SER A 173 25.86 -61.85 -36.85
N GLU A 174 26.89 -61.60 -36.03
CA GLU A 174 28.19 -62.33 -35.94
C GLU A 174 29.29 -61.23 -36.10
N ASP A 175 30.49 -61.21 -35.52
CA ASP A 175 31.31 -62.13 -34.73
C ASP A 175 32.51 -61.36 -34.12
N GLY A 176 33.12 -61.93 -33.08
CA GLY A 176 34.57 -61.91 -32.75
C GLY A 176 35.26 -60.57 -32.42
N ASP A 177 36.16 -60.45 -31.44
CA ASP A 177 37.02 -61.36 -30.66
C ASP A 177 37.31 -60.69 -29.31
#